data_AF-A0A534WGS9-F1
#
_entry.id   AF-A0A534WGS9-F1
#
_cell.length_a   1.000
_cell.length_b   1.000
_cell.length_c   1.000
_cell.angle_alpha   90.00
_cell.angle_beta   90.00
_cell.angle_gamma   90.00
#
_symmetry.space_group_name_H-M   'P 1'
#
loop_
_entity.id
_entity.type
_entity.pdbx_description
1 polymer ?
#
loop_
_entity_poly.entity_id
_entity_poly.type
_entity_poly.pdbx_seq_one_letter_code
_entity_poly.pdbx_strand_id
1 'polypeptide(L)'
;MRQGEDGQAVVEAAIVLPAMVFLLLLALQLTQLQQARVLAEYAAFAAARAGIVLNSDPVRMTQAATLAVLPASGPSDGLSALARTLLRFQAEDAVLRPFGLEQMRVYVHNPVAPDFARWGRHLDRQEIDFDDVRPGATEATLLSLQIRWLYELKVPFANRMIQAIWVAAKGGLLRDGTPEGIPMAALAAAARAGRYYLPVQAFYTMRMQSNPYRKWAHP
;
A
#
# COMPACT_ATOMS: atom_id res chain seq x y z
N MET A 1 -1.60 -2.78 60.44
CA MET A 1 -1.22 -2.70 59.00
C MET A 1 -1.78 -3.93 58.32
N ARG A 2 -2.64 -3.75 57.31
CA ARG A 2 -3.52 -4.78 56.74
C ARG A 2 -2.77 -5.59 55.67
N GLN A 3 -2.14 -6.69 56.08
CA GLN A 3 -1.40 -7.62 55.20
C GLN A 3 -2.22 -8.18 54.02
N GLY A 4 -3.55 -8.21 54.10
CA GLY A 4 -4.42 -8.67 53.01
C GLY A 4 -4.56 -7.69 51.84
N GLU A 5 -4.45 -6.38 52.09
CA GLU A 5 -4.58 -5.34 51.06
C GLU A 5 -3.32 -5.26 50.17
N ASP A 6 -2.13 -5.44 50.76
CA ASP A 6 -0.86 -5.46 50.02
C ASP A 6 -0.75 -6.69 49.10
N GLY A 7 -1.21 -7.86 49.54
CA GLY A 7 -1.21 -9.08 48.73
C GLY A 7 -2.16 -9.00 47.53
N GLN A 8 -3.33 -8.40 47.71
CA GLN A 8 -4.28 -8.16 46.63
C GLN A 8 -3.75 -7.12 45.64
N ALA A 9 -3.14 -6.02 46.12
CA ALA A 9 -2.56 -5.00 45.26
C ALA A 9 -1.43 -5.56 44.36
N VAL A 10 -0.60 -6.47 44.89
CA VAL A 10 0.44 -7.14 44.09
C VAL A 10 -0.18 -8.02 42.99
N VAL A 11 -1.25 -8.76 43.29
CA VAL A 11 -1.94 -9.61 42.30
C VAL A 11 -2.63 -8.77 41.22
N GLU A 12 -3.32 -7.69 41.62
CA GLU A 12 -3.95 -6.76 40.68
C GLU A 12 -2.90 -6.10 39.79
N ALA A 13 -1.80 -5.61 40.35
CA ALA A 13 -0.71 -5.03 39.56
C ALA A 13 -0.05 -6.04 38.60
N ALA A 14 0.09 -7.30 39.01
CA ALA A 14 0.66 -8.36 38.17
C ALA A 14 -0.17 -8.64 36.90
N ILE A 15 -1.48 -8.37 36.93
CA ILE A 15 -2.37 -8.53 35.78
C ILE A 15 -2.53 -7.22 35.01
N VAL A 16 -2.73 -6.11 35.74
CA VAL A 16 -3.02 -4.80 35.15
C VAL A 16 -1.80 -4.22 34.43
N LEU A 17 -0.59 -4.31 35.00
CA LEU A 17 0.60 -3.72 34.37
C LEU A 17 0.92 -4.34 33.00
N PRO A 18 0.97 -5.68 32.82
CA PRO A 18 1.18 -6.27 31.50
C PRO A 18 0.05 -5.93 30.53
N ALA A 19 -1.21 -5.92 30.98
CA ALA A 19 -2.34 -5.55 30.15
C ALA A 19 -2.25 -4.10 29.66
N MET A 20 -1.84 -3.18 30.53
CA MET A 20 -1.68 -1.77 30.19
C MET A 20 -0.52 -1.55 29.22
N VAL A 21 0.62 -2.22 29.42
CA VAL A 21 1.74 -2.21 28.47
C VAL A 21 1.29 -2.75 27.11
N PHE A 22 0.54 -3.86 27.10
CA PHE A 22 0.01 -4.44 25.87
C PHE A 22 -0.91 -3.46 25.12
N LEU A 23 -1.83 -2.80 25.82
CA LEU A 23 -2.71 -1.78 25.24
C LEU A 23 -1.93 -0.58 24.69
N LEU A 24 -0.87 -0.14 25.38
CA LEU A 24 0.00 0.93 24.89
C LEU A 24 0.74 0.53 23.60
N LEU A 25 1.30 -0.68 23.54
CA LEU A 25 1.94 -1.19 22.33
C LEU A 25 0.96 -1.31 21.16
N LEU A 26 -0.27 -1.76 21.45
CA LEU A 26 -1.33 -1.83 20.44
C LEU A 26 -1.72 -0.45 19.92
N ALA A 27 -1.92 0.52 20.81
CA ALA A 27 -2.23 1.89 20.43
C ALA A 27 -1.11 2.54 19.59
N LEU A 28 0.15 2.30 19.96
CA LEU A 28 1.32 2.75 19.19
C LEU A 28 1.34 2.14 17.78
N GLN A 29 1.07 0.83 17.67
CA GLN A 29 1.03 0.14 16.38
C GLN A 29 -0.12 0.64 15.49
N LEU A 30 -1.29 0.92 16.07
CA LEU A 30 -2.44 1.49 15.35
C LEU A 30 -2.16 2.92 14.89
N THR A 31 -1.49 3.72 15.71
CA THR A 31 -1.07 5.08 15.34
C THR A 31 -0.10 5.05 14.15
N GLN A 32 0.88 4.13 14.16
CA GLN A 32 1.79 3.93 13.03
C GLN A 32 1.06 3.46 11.77
N LEU A 33 0.03 2.62 11.90
CA LEU A 33 -0.82 2.22 10.78
C LEU A 33 -1.62 3.38 10.21
N GLN A 34 -2.13 4.26 11.06
CA GLN A 34 -2.82 5.48 10.61
C GLN A 34 -1.87 6.41 9.85
N GLN A 35 -0.63 6.59 10.35
CA GLN A 35 0.41 7.33 9.61
C GLN A 35 0.72 6.67 8.25
N ALA A 36 0.80 5.34 8.22
CA ALA A 36 1.02 4.60 6.99
C ALA A 36 -0.13 4.81 5.99
N ARG A 37 -1.38 4.88 6.46
CA ARG A 37 -2.55 5.15 5.63
C ARG A 37 -2.49 6.54 4.99
N VAL A 38 -2.15 7.58 5.75
CA VAL A 38 -2.00 8.94 5.23
C VAL A 38 -0.90 9.00 4.16
N LEU A 39 0.23 8.31 4.37
CA LEU A 39 1.30 8.23 3.38
C LEU A 39 0.89 7.45 2.12
N ALA A 40 0.09 6.40 2.26
CA ALA A 40 -0.45 5.67 1.11
C ALA A 40 -1.38 6.56 0.26
N GLU A 41 -2.18 7.41 0.89
CA GLU A 41 -3.03 8.40 0.19
C GLU A 41 -2.17 9.46 -0.53
N TYR A 42 -1.13 9.95 0.12
CA TYR A 42 -0.16 10.85 -0.53
C TYR A 42 0.58 10.15 -1.69
N ALA A 43 0.93 8.88 -1.54
CA ALA A 43 1.52 8.09 -2.61
C ALA A 43 0.55 7.89 -3.78
N ALA A 44 -0.74 7.69 -3.52
CA ALA A 44 -1.78 7.60 -4.55
C ALA A 44 -1.89 8.89 -5.35
N PHE A 45 -1.86 10.03 -4.67
CA PHE A 45 -1.77 11.34 -5.32
C PHE A 45 -0.47 11.50 -6.14
N ALA A 46 0.69 11.15 -5.58
CA ALA A 46 1.97 11.26 -6.27
C ALA A 46 2.05 10.40 -7.54
N ALA A 47 1.55 9.17 -7.46
CA ALA A 47 1.43 8.28 -8.62
C ALA A 47 0.46 8.83 -9.65
N ALA A 48 -0.68 9.36 -9.23
CA ALA A 48 -1.66 9.95 -10.15
C ALA A 48 -1.04 11.12 -10.90
N ARG A 49 -0.35 12.03 -10.19
CA ARG A 49 0.35 13.16 -10.82
C ARG A 49 1.41 12.71 -11.82
N ALA A 50 2.19 11.67 -11.50
CA ALA A 50 3.16 11.13 -12.44
C ALA A 50 2.45 10.53 -13.66
N GLY A 51 1.37 9.78 -13.45
CA GLY A 51 0.61 9.13 -14.50
C GLY A 51 -0.08 10.11 -15.46
N ILE A 52 -0.68 11.19 -14.96
CA ILE A 52 -1.38 12.16 -15.83
C ILE A 52 -0.43 12.91 -16.76
N VAL A 53 0.84 13.09 -16.39
CA VAL A 53 1.84 13.82 -17.19
C VAL A 53 2.68 12.89 -18.06
N LEU A 54 2.88 11.65 -17.62
CA LEU A 54 3.79 10.68 -18.25
C LEU A 54 3.01 9.53 -18.90
N ASN A 55 1.88 9.85 -19.53
CA ASN A 55 1.11 8.94 -20.39
C ASN A 55 0.68 7.63 -19.70
N SER A 56 0.40 7.69 -18.39
CA SER A 56 0.08 6.53 -17.55
C SER A 56 1.15 5.44 -17.49
N ASP A 57 2.42 5.79 -17.59
CA ASP A 57 3.53 4.83 -17.47
C ASP A 57 3.57 4.20 -16.05
N PRO A 58 3.31 2.89 -15.91
CA PRO A 58 3.22 2.23 -14.61
C PRO A 58 4.56 2.24 -13.86
N VAL A 59 5.69 2.27 -14.57
CA VAL A 59 7.02 2.32 -13.96
C VAL A 59 7.21 3.65 -13.25
N ARG A 60 6.88 4.76 -13.91
CA ARG A 60 7.02 6.11 -13.35
C ARG A 60 6.03 6.36 -12.22
N MET A 61 4.80 5.85 -12.36
CA MET A 61 3.79 5.91 -11.30
C MET A 61 4.25 5.16 -10.04
N THR A 62 4.80 3.96 -10.21
CA THR A 62 5.32 3.15 -9.09
C THR A 62 6.54 3.80 -8.44
N GLN A 63 7.44 4.41 -9.21
CA GLN A 63 8.58 5.15 -8.68
C GLN A 63 8.13 6.37 -7.86
N ALA A 64 7.18 7.16 -8.36
CA ALA A 64 6.63 8.31 -7.64
C ALA A 64 5.93 7.89 -6.34
N ALA A 65 5.15 6.81 -6.38
CA ALA A 65 4.52 6.23 -5.18
C ALA A 65 5.56 5.78 -4.15
N THR A 66 6.61 5.09 -4.61
CA THR A 66 7.68 4.57 -3.76
C THR A 66 8.42 5.70 -3.04
N LEU A 67 8.75 6.77 -3.77
CA LEU A 67 9.39 7.95 -3.18
C LEU A 67 8.51 8.63 -2.12
N ALA A 68 7.20 8.63 -2.31
CA ALA A 68 6.25 9.22 -1.36
C ALA A 68 6.17 8.45 -0.02
N VAL A 69 6.29 7.12 -0.02
CA VAL A 69 6.27 6.30 1.21
C VAL A 69 7.64 6.09 1.84
N LEU A 70 8.70 6.47 1.14
CA LEU A 70 10.09 6.22 1.55
C LEU A 70 10.45 6.78 2.96
N PRO A 71 9.98 7.97 3.37
CA PRO A 71 10.28 8.52 4.70
C PRO A 71 9.78 7.65 5.86
N ALA A 72 8.76 6.80 5.67
CA ALA A 72 8.32 5.85 6.70
C ALA A 72 9.21 4.61 6.83
N SER A 73 10.03 4.35 5.81
CA SER A 73 10.90 3.17 5.73
C SER A 73 12.28 3.43 6.33
N GLY A 74 12.72 4.69 6.39
CA GLY A 74 14.01 5.04 6.99
C GLY A 74 14.33 6.53 6.89
N PRO A 75 15.51 6.95 7.40
CA PRO A 75 15.93 8.35 7.39
C PRO A 75 15.98 8.92 5.97
N SER A 76 15.41 10.12 5.81
CA SER A 76 15.36 10.86 4.54
C SER A 76 15.93 12.27 4.66
N ASP A 77 16.66 12.58 5.73
CA ASP A 77 17.13 13.94 6.08
C ASP A 77 18.26 14.47 5.17
N GLY A 78 18.62 13.73 4.12
CA GLY A 78 19.59 14.13 3.11
C GLY A 78 19.64 13.16 1.94
N LEU A 79 20.26 13.57 0.82
CA LEU A 79 20.32 12.77 -0.41
C LEU A 79 20.97 11.40 -0.21
N SER A 80 22.04 11.32 0.59
CA SER A 80 22.73 10.06 0.88
C SER A 80 21.90 9.14 1.78
N ALA A 81 21.19 9.70 2.76
CA ALA A 81 20.27 8.94 3.61
C ALA A 81 19.09 8.40 2.79
N LEU A 82 18.48 9.25 1.96
CA LEU A 82 17.42 8.89 1.05
C LEU A 82 17.85 7.80 0.06
N ALA A 83 19.02 7.93 -0.56
CA ALA A 83 19.56 6.94 -1.48
C ALA A 83 19.77 5.57 -0.81
N ARG A 84 20.30 5.54 0.43
CA ARG A 84 20.44 4.30 1.19
C ARG A 84 19.08 3.68 1.53
N THR A 85 18.11 4.49 1.94
CA THR A 85 16.75 4.03 2.22
C THR A 85 16.07 3.49 0.97
N LEU A 86 16.25 4.15 -0.19
CA LEU A 86 15.74 3.68 -1.47
C LEU A 86 16.37 2.36 -1.90
N LEU A 87 17.70 2.22 -1.80
CA LEU A 87 18.40 0.98 -2.11
C LEU A 87 17.94 -0.17 -1.22
N ARG A 88 17.76 0.08 0.08
CA ARG A 88 17.21 -0.90 1.01
C ARG A 88 15.79 -1.31 0.62
N PHE A 89 14.92 -0.34 0.33
CA PHE A 89 13.56 -0.61 -0.10
C PHE A 89 13.52 -1.45 -1.37
N GLN A 90 14.34 -1.11 -2.38
CA GLN A 90 14.43 -1.87 -3.62
C GLN A 90 15.00 -3.27 -3.43
N ALA A 91 16.01 -3.44 -2.57
CA ALA A 91 16.57 -4.75 -2.25
C ALA A 91 15.53 -5.65 -1.55
N GLU A 92 14.79 -5.09 -0.59
CA GLU A 92 13.70 -5.82 0.07
C GLU A 92 12.57 -6.17 -0.93
N ASP A 93 12.21 -5.26 -1.83
CA ASP A 93 11.20 -5.50 -2.85
C ASP A 93 11.63 -6.60 -3.83
N ALA A 94 12.91 -6.64 -4.22
CA ALA A 94 13.46 -7.68 -5.09
C ALA A 94 13.39 -9.08 -4.46
N VAL A 95 13.54 -9.18 -3.14
CA VAL A 95 13.39 -10.44 -2.40
C VAL A 95 11.93 -10.85 -2.27
N LEU A 96 11.01 -9.90 -2.08
CA LEU A 96 9.59 -10.16 -1.84
C LEU A 96 8.76 -10.40 -3.12
N ARG A 97 9.14 -9.73 -4.22
CA ARG A 97 8.54 -9.87 -5.56
C ARG A 97 8.33 -11.31 -6.04
N PRO A 98 9.31 -12.23 -6.01
CA PRO A 98 9.12 -13.61 -6.47
C PRO A 98 8.08 -14.38 -5.66
N PHE A 99 7.78 -13.92 -4.44
CA PHE A 99 6.74 -14.49 -3.59
C PHE A 99 5.38 -13.78 -3.72
N GLY A 100 5.22 -12.85 -4.67
CA GLY A 100 4.00 -12.06 -4.85
C GLY A 100 3.76 -10.99 -3.77
N LEU A 101 4.78 -10.70 -2.95
CA LEU A 101 4.73 -9.75 -1.84
C LEU A 101 5.33 -8.38 -2.22
N GLU A 102 5.02 -7.89 -3.42
CA GLU A 102 5.49 -6.57 -3.87
C GLU A 102 5.16 -5.49 -2.85
N GLN A 103 6.18 -4.72 -2.45
CA GLN A 103 6.04 -3.70 -1.43
C GLN A 103 5.13 -2.57 -1.89
N MET A 104 5.29 -2.12 -3.14
CA MET A 104 4.49 -1.05 -3.71
C MET A 104 3.93 -1.50 -5.05
N ARG A 105 2.60 -1.53 -5.15
CA ARG A 105 1.90 -1.89 -6.38
C ARG A 105 0.87 -0.84 -6.75
N VAL A 106 0.89 -0.41 -8.01
CA VAL A 106 -0.06 0.54 -8.58
C VAL A 106 -0.95 -0.20 -9.56
N TYR A 107 -2.26 -0.15 -9.32
CA TYR A 107 -3.28 -0.69 -10.18
C TYR A 107 -4.02 0.46 -10.85
N VAL A 108 -4.00 0.50 -12.18
CA VAL A 108 -4.77 1.47 -12.96
C VAL A 108 -6.13 0.85 -13.27
N HIS A 109 -7.20 1.51 -12.84
CA HIS A 109 -8.60 1.10 -13.08
C HIS A 109 -9.18 1.75 -14.34
N ASN A 110 -8.73 2.96 -14.67
CA ASN A 110 -9.17 3.73 -15.84
C ASN A 110 -7.99 4.60 -16.30
N PRO A 111 -7.68 4.74 -17.60
CA PRO A 111 -8.38 4.21 -18.80
C PRO A 111 -8.27 2.68 -18.99
N VAL A 112 -9.34 2.06 -19.52
CA VAL A 112 -9.37 0.62 -19.86
C VAL A 112 -9.12 0.36 -21.34
N ALA A 113 -8.58 -0.80 -21.71
CA ALA A 113 -8.22 -1.15 -23.08
C ALA A 113 -9.38 -1.00 -24.11
N PRO A 114 -10.65 -1.29 -23.78
CA PRO A 114 -11.80 -1.06 -24.67
C PRO A 114 -12.00 0.43 -25.04
N ASP A 115 -11.65 1.37 -24.16
CA ASP A 115 -11.85 2.79 -24.41
C ASP A 115 -10.98 3.32 -25.56
N PHE A 116 -9.78 2.74 -25.72
CA PHE A 116 -8.87 3.07 -26.82
C PHE A 116 -9.46 2.68 -28.17
N ALA A 117 -10.26 1.61 -28.24
CA ALA A 117 -10.92 1.21 -29.48
C ALA A 117 -12.04 2.19 -29.89
N ARG A 118 -12.70 2.81 -28.91
CA ARG A 118 -13.83 3.73 -29.12
C ARG A 118 -13.36 5.16 -29.40
N TRP A 119 -12.50 5.68 -28.53
CA TRP A 119 -12.08 7.09 -28.50
C TRP A 119 -10.75 7.33 -29.22
N GLY A 120 -9.88 6.32 -29.27
CA GLY A 120 -8.59 6.39 -29.97
C GLY A 120 -8.63 6.13 -31.48
N ARG A 121 -9.80 6.11 -32.13
CA ARG A 121 -9.93 5.79 -33.58
C ARG A 121 -9.11 6.70 -34.51
N HIS A 122 -8.87 7.92 -34.07
CA HIS A 122 -8.10 8.94 -34.78
C HIS A 122 -6.58 8.84 -34.51
N LEU A 123 -6.17 7.99 -33.56
CA LEU A 123 -4.78 7.73 -33.13
C LEU A 123 -4.48 6.22 -33.18
N ASP A 124 -4.94 5.54 -34.24
CA ASP A 124 -4.73 4.11 -34.48
C ASP A 124 -5.16 3.16 -33.34
N ARG A 125 -6.07 3.62 -32.47
CA ARG A 125 -6.52 2.91 -31.26
C ARG A 125 -5.37 2.60 -30.28
N GLN A 126 -4.29 3.37 -30.33
CA GLN A 126 -3.14 3.23 -29.42
C GLN A 126 -3.14 4.28 -28.32
N GLU A 127 -3.79 5.42 -28.56
CA GLU A 127 -3.85 6.55 -27.63
C GLU A 127 -5.27 7.10 -27.53
N ILE A 128 -5.55 7.79 -26.43
CA ILE A 128 -6.76 8.62 -26.26
C ILE A 128 -6.27 10.06 -26.09
N ASP A 129 -6.90 10.99 -26.79
CA ASP A 129 -6.55 12.41 -26.64
C ASP A 129 -6.99 12.91 -25.26
N PHE A 130 -6.09 13.55 -24.51
CA PHE A 130 -6.40 13.99 -23.15
C PHE A 130 -7.40 15.15 -23.13
N ASP A 131 -7.47 15.94 -24.20
CA ASP A 131 -8.33 17.10 -24.37
C ASP A 131 -9.66 16.76 -25.09
N ASP A 132 -9.94 15.47 -25.33
CA ASP A 132 -11.17 15.03 -25.98
C ASP A 132 -12.42 15.37 -25.14
N VAL A 133 -13.16 16.37 -25.61
CA VAL A 133 -14.40 16.87 -24.97
C VAL A 133 -15.65 16.09 -25.37
N ARG A 134 -15.54 15.03 -26.18
CA ARG A 134 -16.70 14.23 -26.59
C ARG A 134 -17.38 13.60 -25.36
N PRO A 135 -18.72 13.51 -25.34
CA PRO A 135 -19.45 12.90 -24.23
C PRO A 135 -19.03 11.42 -24.08
N GLY A 136 -18.51 11.07 -22.90
CA GLY A 136 -17.95 9.75 -22.57
C GLY A 136 -16.43 9.63 -22.77
N ALA A 137 -15.81 10.43 -23.64
CA ALA A 137 -14.35 10.51 -23.72
C ALA A 137 -13.77 11.18 -22.46
N THR A 138 -14.53 12.13 -21.91
CA THR A 138 -14.22 12.75 -20.62
C THR A 138 -14.20 11.74 -19.47
N GLU A 139 -14.91 10.62 -19.52
CA GLU A 139 -14.80 9.59 -18.48
C GLU A 139 -13.56 8.73 -18.70
N ALA A 140 -13.27 8.37 -19.96
CA ALA A 140 -12.07 7.62 -20.33
C ALA A 140 -10.75 8.38 -20.06
N THR A 141 -10.76 9.72 -20.07
CA THR A 141 -9.59 10.54 -19.75
C THR A 141 -9.38 10.78 -18.24
N LEU A 142 -10.15 10.12 -17.38
CA LEU A 142 -9.90 10.11 -15.93
C LEU A 142 -8.94 8.99 -15.57
N LEU A 143 -7.75 9.33 -15.07
CA LEU A 143 -6.85 8.38 -14.44
C LEU A 143 -7.42 7.98 -13.08
N SER A 144 -8.02 6.81 -12.97
CA SER A 144 -8.41 6.22 -11.70
C SER A 144 -7.42 5.13 -11.34
N LEU A 145 -6.78 5.23 -10.18
CA LEU A 145 -5.81 4.26 -9.72
C LEU A 145 -6.03 3.87 -8.26
N GLN A 146 -5.53 2.69 -7.93
CA GLN A 146 -5.44 2.15 -6.59
C GLN A 146 -3.98 1.79 -6.31
N ILE A 147 -3.49 2.25 -5.17
CA ILE A 147 -2.19 1.84 -4.64
C ILE A 147 -2.40 0.79 -3.57
N ARG A 148 -1.50 -0.20 -3.55
CA ARG A 148 -1.33 -1.17 -2.48
C ARG A 148 0.11 -1.09 -1.98
N TRP A 149 0.27 -0.61 -0.75
CA TRP A 149 1.53 -0.60 -0.03
C TRP A 149 1.56 -1.70 1.03
N LEU A 150 2.52 -2.62 0.94
CA LEU A 150 2.72 -3.68 1.92
C LEU A 150 3.54 -3.13 3.10
N TYR A 151 2.86 -2.70 4.15
CA TYR A 151 3.48 -2.08 5.32
C TYR A 151 3.99 -3.13 6.31
N GLU A 152 5.24 -2.99 6.77
CA GLU A 152 5.82 -3.86 7.81
C GLU A 152 5.43 -3.38 9.22
N LEU A 153 4.84 -4.27 10.02
CA LEU A 153 4.42 -4.00 11.39
C LEU A 153 5.62 -4.14 12.35
N LYS A 154 6.10 -3.00 12.86
CA LYS A 154 7.33 -2.90 13.65
C LYS A 154 7.17 -3.23 15.14
N VAL A 155 5.99 -3.03 15.73
CA VAL A 155 5.77 -3.19 17.17
C VAL A 155 5.57 -4.67 17.52
N PRO A 156 6.40 -5.26 18.40
CA PRO A 156 6.27 -6.66 18.78
C PRO A 156 4.95 -6.93 19.48
N PHE A 157 4.48 -8.18 19.44
CA PHE A 157 3.17 -8.66 19.91
C PHE A 157 1.98 -8.11 19.11
N ALA A 158 1.86 -6.79 19.00
CA ALA A 158 0.81 -6.13 18.21
C ALA A 158 0.89 -6.53 16.73
N ASN A 159 2.10 -6.66 16.18
CA ASN A 159 2.33 -7.11 14.82
C ASN A 159 1.70 -8.48 14.51
N ARG A 160 2.00 -9.49 15.33
CA ARG A 160 1.49 -10.85 15.18
C ARG A 160 -0.03 -10.88 15.27
N MET A 161 -0.57 -10.18 16.27
CA MET A 161 -2.01 -10.15 16.51
C MET A 161 -2.76 -9.50 15.36
N ILE A 162 -2.32 -8.32 14.90
CA ILE A 162 -2.98 -7.58 13.81
C ILE A 162 -2.93 -8.38 12.51
N GLN A 163 -1.78 -8.94 12.14
CA GLN A 163 -1.71 -9.75 10.94
C GLN A 163 -2.55 -11.03 11.06
N ALA A 164 -2.55 -11.69 12.21
CA ALA A 164 -3.37 -12.88 12.43
C ALA A 164 -4.87 -12.56 12.29
N ILE A 165 -5.33 -11.44 12.86
CA ILE A 165 -6.71 -10.96 12.71
C ILE A 165 -7.02 -10.67 11.24
N TRP A 166 -6.14 -9.98 10.53
CA TRP A 166 -6.33 -9.67 9.12
C TRP A 166 -6.36 -10.92 8.24
N VAL A 167 -5.44 -11.86 8.45
CA VAL A 167 -5.41 -13.15 7.75
C VAL A 167 -6.64 -13.98 8.09
N ALA A 168 -7.11 -14.00 9.33
CA ALA A 168 -8.35 -14.70 9.70
C ALA A 168 -9.58 -14.06 9.03
N ALA A 169 -9.66 -12.73 9.02
CA ALA A 169 -10.75 -11.98 8.40
C ALA A 169 -10.80 -12.18 6.87
N LYS A 170 -9.65 -12.33 6.20
CA LYS A 170 -9.56 -12.48 4.74
C LYS A 170 -9.48 -13.94 4.28
N GLY A 171 -8.83 -14.80 5.05
CA GLY A 171 -8.62 -16.22 4.76
C GLY A 171 -9.89 -17.07 4.87
N GLY A 172 -10.90 -16.63 5.65
CA GLY A 172 -12.23 -17.24 5.63
C GLY A 172 -13.03 -16.96 4.36
N LEU A 173 -12.66 -15.93 3.58
CA LEU A 173 -13.39 -15.48 2.39
C LEU A 173 -12.75 -15.92 1.07
N LEU A 174 -11.46 -16.29 1.05
CA LEU A 174 -10.69 -16.50 -0.18
C LEU A 174 -9.66 -17.63 -0.03
N ARG A 175 -9.90 -18.77 -0.70
CA ARG A 175 -9.01 -19.94 -0.68
C ARG A 175 -7.74 -19.78 -1.55
N ASP A 176 -7.75 -18.89 -2.55
CA ASP A 176 -6.68 -18.76 -3.55
C ASP A 176 -6.00 -17.36 -3.60
N GLY A 177 -6.15 -16.53 -2.56
CA GLY A 177 -5.47 -15.23 -2.44
C GLY A 177 -6.41 -14.05 -2.22
N THR A 178 -5.88 -12.89 -1.80
CA THR A 178 -6.73 -11.69 -1.63
C THR A 178 -7.15 -11.08 -2.97
N PRO A 179 -8.22 -10.26 -3.03
CA PRO A 179 -8.59 -9.53 -4.26
C PRO A 179 -7.48 -8.57 -4.69
N GLU A 180 -6.55 -8.32 -3.78
CA GLU A 180 -5.38 -7.47 -3.90
C GLU A 180 -4.18 -8.23 -4.50
N GLY A 181 -4.32 -9.52 -4.80
CA GLY A 181 -3.29 -10.39 -5.36
C GLY A 181 -2.18 -10.75 -4.37
N ILE A 182 -2.47 -10.84 -3.06
CA ILE A 182 -1.49 -11.25 -2.05
C ILE A 182 -1.64 -12.75 -1.78
N PRO A 183 -0.58 -13.55 -1.98
CA PRO A 183 -0.61 -14.97 -1.63
C PRO A 183 -0.54 -15.15 -0.10
N MET A 184 -1.59 -15.74 0.47
CA MET A 184 -1.68 -15.99 1.92
C MET A 184 -0.54 -16.88 2.43
N ALA A 185 -0.10 -17.84 1.61
CA ALA A 185 1.03 -18.72 1.94
C ALA A 185 2.34 -17.93 2.10
N ALA A 186 2.58 -16.92 1.26
CA ALA A 186 3.78 -16.10 1.36
C ALA A 186 3.74 -15.21 2.62
N LEU A 187 2.58 -14.63 2.94
CA LEU A 187 2.40 -13.88 4.20
C LEU A 187 2.61 -14.77 5.44
N ALA A 188 2.12 -16.01 5.39
CA ALA A 188 2.33 -16.97 6.47
C ALA A 188 3.81 -17.39 6.59
N ALA A 189 4.52 -17.55 5.47
CA ALA A 189 5.96 -17.82 5.46
C ALA A 189 6.76 -16.64 6.04
N ALA A 190 6.44 -15.41 5.64
CA ALA A 190 7.03 -14.21 6.21
C ALA A 190 6.78 -14.09 7.73
N ALA A 191 5.55 -14.38 8.18
CA ALA A 191 5.19 -14.40 9.59
C ALA A 191 5.97 -15.45 10.40
N ARG A 192 6.29 -16.61 9.80
CA ARG A 192 7.18 -17.63 10.41
C ARG A 192 8.62 -17.15 10.53
N ALA A 193 9.07 -16.33 9.59
CA ALA A 193 10.36 -15.63 9.65
C ALA A 193 10.35 -14.40 10.59
N GLY A 194 9.23 -14.13 11.28
CA GLY A 194 9.11 -13.03 12.22
C GLY A 194 8.86 -11.66 11.59
N ARG A 195 8.61 -11.59 10.27
CA ARG A 195 8.25 -10.36 9.56
C ARG A 195 6.76 -10.32 9.32
N TYR A 196 6.12 -9.27 9.79
CA TYR A 196 4.66 -9.15 9.73
C TYR A 196 4.24 -8.00 8.84
N TYR A 197 3.30 -8.26 7.95
CA TYR A 197 2.90 -7.30 6.93
C TYR A 197 1.40 -7.08 6.91
N LEU A 198 0.99 -5.85 6.61
CA LEU A 198 -0.38 -5.47 6.39
C LEU A 198 -0.48 -4.64 5.10
N PRO A 199 -1.35 -5.00 4.15
CA PRO A 199 -1.56 -4.17 2.98
C PRO A 199 -2.40 -2.95 3.32
N VAL A 200 -1.83 -1.78 3.04
CA VAL A 200 -2.48 -0.48 3.12
C VAL A 200 -2.82 -0.04 1.72
N GLN A 201 -4.10 0.23 1.48
CA GLN A 201 -4.58 0.63 0.17
C GLN A 201 -4.94 2.11 0.15
N ALA A 202 -4.91 2.73 -1.03
CA ALA A 202 -5.45 4.06 -1.24
C ALA A 202 -5.94 4.20 -2.69
N PHE A 203 -6.96 5.03 -2.90
CA PHE A 203 -7.54 5.28 -4.22
C PHE A 203 -7.39 6.76 -4.56
N TYR A 204 -7.09 7.06 -5.81
CA TYR A 204 -7.05 8.44 -6.29
C TYR A 204 -7.52 8.51 -7.73
N THR A 205 -8.20 9.60 -8.08
CA THR A 205 -8.64 9.86 -9.46
C THR A 205 -8.26 11.28 -9.87
N MET A 206 -7.69 11.43 -11.07
CA MET A 206 -7.27 12.73 -11.60
C MET A 206 -7.47 12.81 -13.11
N ARG A 207 -7.72 14.00 -13.64
CA ARG A 207 -7.81 14.25 -15.09
C ARG A 207 -6.45 14.12 -15.75
N MET A 208 -6.38 13.43 -16.88
CA MET A 208 -5.17 13.34 -17.71
C MET A 208 -4.70 14.73 -18.18
N GLN A 209 -3.39 14.89 -18.30
CA GLN A 209 -2.72 16.06 -18.92
C GLN A 209 -1.79 15.64 -20.07
N SER A 210 -1.83 14.35 -20.44
CA SER A 210 -1.07 13.72 -21.51
C SER A 210 -1.85 12.52 -22.03
N ASN A 211 -1.63 12.14 -23.29
CA ASN A 211 -2.34 11.02 -23.90
C ASN A 211 -1.95 9.70 -23.23
N PRO A 212 -2.87 8.97 -22.58
CA PRO A 212 -2.55 7.63 -22.12
C PRO A 212 -2.31 6.70 -23.31
N TYR A 213 -1.43 5.70 -23.13
CA TYR A 213 -1.18 4.66 -24.13
C TYR A 213 -1.89 3.36 -23.78
N ARG A 214 -2.42 2.69 -24.81
CA ARG A 214 -3.08 1.39 -24.70
C ARG A 214 -2.19 0.30 -24.11
N LYS A 215 -0.87 0.34 -24.37
CA LYS A 215 0.09 -0.64 -23.84
C LYS A 215 0.16 -0.67 -22.31
N TRP A 216 -0.29 0.39 -21.66
CA TRP A 216 -0.32 0.53 -20.20
C TRP A 216 -1.73 0.40 -19.62
N ALA A 217 -2.74 0.30 -20.48
CA ALA A 217 -4.12 0.18 -20.06
C ALA A 217 -4.41 -1.19 -19.46
N HIS A 218 -5.27 -1.21 -18.46
CA HIS A 218 -5.81 -2.45 -17.95
C HIS A 218 -6.68 -3.12 -19.04
N PRO A 219 -6.61 -4.45 -19.22
CA PRO A 219 -7.48 -5.18 -20.15
C PRO A 219 -8.97 -4.93 -19.88
#